data_AF-A0A812UUK5-F1
#
_entry.id   AF-A0A812UUK5-F1
#
_cell.length_a   1.000
_cell.length_b   1.000
_cell.length_c   1.000
_cell.angle_alpha   90.00
_cell.angle_beta   90.00
_cell.angle_gamma   90.00
#
_symmetry.space_group_name_H-M   'P 1'
#
loop_
_entity.id
_entity.type
_entity.pdbx_description
1 polymer ?
#
loop_
_entity_poly.entity_id
_entity_poly.type
_entity_poly.pdbx_seq_one_letter_code
_entity_poly.pdbx_strand_id
1 'polypeptide(L)'
;MQPKPKQPSMVPPGGRPAPVPNKWAALNEDDDDDEPPPVRKESGSRWTDAEWQDWKDQQWKDQQWKDGWASSSSWKDKDKWWEKDWGRQGGDEEGNGQGGKRWSDAKENDKGGSKGRWEWQEDDSPERWGETWEQPREETGVQLIGEIAPESAEWEYILMDESRRCFAAFLPCPFDEAQCASFFQRVKEGTDWKQPQTIFGGTVPRKTA
;
A
#
# COMPACT_ATOMS: atom_id res chain seq x y z
N MET A 1 -46.40 -44.88 14.25
CA MET A 1 -44.96 -44.76 13.94
C MET A 1 -44.84 -44.21 12.52
N GLN A 2 -44.35 -42.98 12.35
CA GLN A 2 -44.21 -42.38 11.02
C GLN A 2 -42.92 -42.87 10.34
N PRO A 3 -42.96 -43.19 9.03
CA PRO A 3 -41.77 -43.62 8.30
C PRO A 3 -40.79 -42.45 8.16
N LYS A 4 -39.52 -42.69 8.50
CA LYS A 4 -38.45 -41.69 8.37
C LYS A 4 -38.23 -41.33 6.89
N PRO A 5 -38.05 -40.04 6.56
CA PRO A 5 -37.75 -39.62 5.19
C PRO A 5 -36.39 -40.16 4.75
N LYS A 6 -36.37 -40.72 3.54
CA LYS A 6 -35.19 -41.30 2.89
C LYS A 6 -34.23 -40.17 2.51
N GLN A 7 -33.03 -40.16 3.06
CA GLN A 7 -32.05 -39.11 2.74
C GLN A 7 -31.54 -39.24 1.29
N PRO A 8 -31.33 -38.11 0.59
CA PRO A 8 -30.79 -38.11 -0.77
C PRO A 8 -29.33 -38.58 -0.76
N SER A 9 -29.04 -39.56 -1.62
CA SER A 9 -27.68 -40.07 -1.87
C SER A 9 -26.82 -38.96 -2.45
N MET A 10 -25.80 -38.51 -1.71
CA MET A 10 -24.80 -37.58 -2.24
C MET A 10 -23.95 -38.28 -3.31
N VAL A 11 -23.89 -37.67 -4.48
CA VAL A 11 -22.98 -38.06 -5.57
C VAL A 11 -21.57 -37.67 -5.17
N PRO A 12 -20.56 -38.56 -5.28
CA PRO A 12 -19.19 -38.21 -4.93
C PRO A 12 -18.66 -37.09 -5.84
N PRO A 13 -17.90 -36.12 -5.31
CA PRO A 13 -17.33 -35.04 -6.11
C PRO A 13 -16.39 -35.60 -7.18
N GLY A 14 -16.65 -35.20 -8.41
CA GLY A 14 -15.95 -35.63 -9.61
C GLY A 14 -14.44 -35.43 -9.53
N GLY A 15 -13.72 -36.36 -10.16
CA GLY A 15 -12.27 -36.40 -10.22
C GLY A 15 -11.66 -35.12 -10.77
N ARG A 16 -10.48 -34.79 -10.24
CA ARG A 16 -9.67 -33.65 -10.69
C ARG A 16 -9.43 -33.77 -12.21
N PRO A 17 -9.64 -32.70 -12.99
CA PRO A 17 -9.30 -32.70 -14.41
C PRO A 17 -7.80 -32.96 -14.56
N ALA A 18 -7.44 -33.83 -15.51
CA ALA A 18 -6.06 -34.11 -15.85
C ALA A 18 -5.35 -32.81 -16.28
N PRO A 19 -4.06 -32.63 -15.93
CA PRO A 19 -3.30 -31.46 -16.34
C PRO A 19 -3.27 -31.37 -17.86
N VAL A 20 -3.72 -30.23 -18.38
CA VAL A 20 -3.70 -29.94 -19.81
C VAL A 20 -2.25 -29.82 -20.25
N PRO A 21 -1.76 -30.62 -21.22
CA PRO A 21 -0.39 -30.50 -21.69
C PRO A 21 -0.16 -29.12 -22.29
N ASN A 22 0.89 -28.47 -21.80
CA ASN A 22 1.27 -27.11 -22.17
C ASN A 22 1.72 -27.12 -23.65
N LYS A 23 0.91 -26.55 -24.55
CA LYS A 23 1.11 -26.55 -26.01
C LYS A 23 2.32 -25.74 -26.52
N TRP A 24 3.14 -25.18 -25.62
CA TRP A 24 4.31 -24.38 -25.98
C TRP A 24 5.60 -25.18 -26.18
N ALA A 25 5.57 -26.51 -26.00
CA ALA A 25 6.77 -27.34 -26.04
C ALA A 25 7.14 -27.94 -27.43
N ALA A 26 6.45 -27.60 -28.51
CA ALA A 26 6.55 -28.34 -29.78
C ALA A 26 6.89 -27.47 -31.02
N LEU A 27 7.77 -26.46 -30.88
CA LEU A 27 8.12 -25.60 -32.01
C LEU A 27 9.59 -25.13 -32.01
N ASN A 28 10.49 -26.01 -31.60
CA ASN A 28 11.93 -25.84 -31.82
C ASN A 28 12.49 -27.15 -32.41
N GLU A 29 12.04 -27.49 -33.62
CA GLU A 29 12.68 -28.49 -34.47
C GLU A 29 13.10 -27.77 -35.76
N ASP A 30 14.37 -27.92 -36.11
CA ASP A 30 14.99 -27.68 -37.42
C ASP A 30 15.25 -26.23 -37.84
N ASP A 31 16.30 -25.62 -37.26
CA ASP A 31 17.18 -24.69 -38.00
C ASP A 31 18.63 -24.98 -37.61
N ASP A 32 19.28 -25.85 -38.39
CA ASP A 32 20.71 -26.14 -38.42
C ASP A 32 21.49 -24.95 -39.02
N ASP A 33 21.42 -23.78 -38.38
CA ASP A 33 22.39 -22.71 -38.59
C ASP A 33 23.43 -22.77 -37.47
N ASP A 34 24.57 -23.36 -37.81
CA ASP A 34 25.82 -23.46 -37.05
C ASP A 34 26.49 -22.08 -36.89
N GLU A 35 25.71 -21.06 -36.51
CA GLU A 35 26.26 -19.81 -35.98
C GLU A 35 26.53 -20.03 -34.48
N PRO A 36 27.80 -19.89 -34.04
CA PRO A 36 28.10 -19.96 -32.61
C PRO A 36 27.24 -18.91 -31.90
N PRO A 37 26.53 -19.27 -30.81
CA PRO A 37 25.70 -18.32 -30.10
C PRO A 37 26.56 -17.11 -29.77
N PRO A 38 26.07 -15.87 -29.99
CA PRO A 38 26.83 -14.68 -29.63
C PRO A 38 27.19 -14.85 -28.17
N VAL A 39 28.50 -14.85 -27.88
CA VAL A 39 29.02 -14.96 -26.52
C VAL A 39 28.24 -13.97 -25.68
N ARG A 40 27.28 -14.49 -24.90
CA ARG A 40 26.54 -13.69 -23.94
C ARG A 40 27.60 -13.16 -23.01
N LYS A 41 27.99 -11.90 -23.22
CA LYS A 41 28.81 -11.19 -22.25
C LYS A 41 27.98 -11.23 -20.99
N GLU A 42 28.39 -12.09 -20.06
CA GLU A 42 27.90 -12.09 -18.70
C GLU A 42 28.23 -10.70 -18.16
N SER A 43 27.36 -9.72 -18.40
CA SER A 43 27.31 -8.48 -17.65
C SER A 43 26.68 -8.76 -16.29
N GLY A 44 27.11 -9.86 -15.65
CA GLY A 44 27.11 -9.93 -14.22
C GLY A 44 28.12 -8.88 -13.80
N SER A 45 27.64 -7.67 -13.52
CA SER A 45 28.39 -6.67 -12.77
C SER A 45 28.74 -7.31 -11.43
N ARG A 46 29.84 -8.06 -11.44
CA ARG A 46 30.49 -8.60 -10.26
C ARG A 46 31.12 -7.39 -9.63
N TRP A 47 30.39 -6.80 -8.69
CA TRP A 47 30.91 -5.75 -7.83
C TRP A 47 32.26 -6.20 -7.34
N THR A 48 33.28 -5.37 -7.56
CA THR A 48 34.58 -5.63 -6.96
C THR A 48 34.43 -5.49 -5.43
N ASP A 49 35.25 -6.22 -4.67
CA ASP A 49 35.25 -6.10 -3.19
C ASP A 49 35.43 -4.64 -2.74
N ALA A 50 36.11 -3.83 -3.55
CA ALA A 50 36.27 -2.40 -3.32
C ALA A 50 34.97 -1.61 -3.49
N GLU A 51 34.21 -1.85 -4.57
CA GLU A 51 32.92 -1.19 -4.80
C GLU A 51 31.88 -1.60 -3.76
N TRP A 52 31.92 -2.85 -3.29
CA TRP A 52 31.01 -3.32 -2.24
C TRP A 52 31.31 -2.68 -0.88
N GLN A 53 32.60 -2.48 -0.56
CA GLN A 53 33.02 -1.76 0.64
C GLN A 53 32.59 -0.28 0.61
N ASP A 54 32.78 0.39 -0.54
CA ASP A 54 32.42 1.81 -0.69
C ASP A 54 30.90 2.01 -0.57
N TRP A 55 30.10 1.08 -1.10
CA TRP A 55 28.65 1.09 -0.93
C TRP A 55 28.22 0.89 0.53
N LYS A 56 28.87 0.00 1.27
CA LYS A 56 28.59 -0.18 2.71
C LYS A 56 28.97 1.04 3.54
N ASP A 57 30.09 1.68 3.24
CA ASP A 57 30.47 2.94 3.90
C ASP A 57 29.47 4.07 3.61
N GLN A 58 28.86 4.05 2.43
CA GLN A 58 27.81 5.01 2.05
C GLN A 58 26.48 4.72 2.76
N GLN A 59 26.09 3.45 2.90
CA GLN A 59 24.94 3.04 3.72
C GLN A 59 25.11 3.39 5.21
N TRP A 60 26.31 3.18 5.77
CA TRP A 60 26.60 3.52 7.17
C TRP A 60 26.48 5.02 7.46
N LYS A 61 26.90 5.88 6.52
CA LYS A 61 26.72 7.34 6.62
C LYS A 61 25.25 7.75 6.58
N ASP A 62 24.43 7.10 5.76
CA ASP A 62 22.99 7.35 5.71
C ASP A 62 22.27 6.86 6.99
N GLN A 63 22.75 5.78 7.61
CA GLN A 63 22.26 5.29 8.90
C GLN A 63 22.55 6.30 10.02
N GLN A 64 23.77 6.87 10.07
CA GLN A 64 24.12 7.92 11.04
C GLN A 64 23.27 9.19 10.89
N TRP A 65 22.87 9.54 9.67
CA TRP A 65 21.95 10.66 9.44
C TRP A 65 20.55 10.38 10.01
N LYS A 66 20.07 9.13 9.90
CA LYS A 66 18.78 8.72 10.49
C LYS A 66 18.81 8.74 12.02
N ASP A 67 19.90 8.31 12.64
CA ASP A 67 20.04 8.34 14.10
C ASP A 67 20.23 9.78 14.64
N GLY A 68 20.87 10.66 13.86
CA GLY A 68 20.93 12.09 14.15
C GLY A 68 19.57 12.79 14.08
N TRP A 69 18.70 12.38 13.14
CA TRP A 69 17.32 12.87 13.06
C TRP A 69 16.42 12.32 14.17
N ALA A 70 16.65 11.07 14.60
CA ALA A 70 15.94 10.45 15.72
C ALA A 70 16.33 11.08 17.07
N SER A 71 17.57 11.57 17.23
CA SER A 71 18.03 12.17 18.48
C SER A 71 17.57 13.62 18.71
N SER A 72 17.06 14.32 17.69
CA SER A 72 16.50 15.68 17.85
C SER A 72 14.97 15.69 18.02
N SER A 73 14.31 14.55 17.84
CA SER A 73 12.86 14.43 18.08
C SER A 73 12.64 13.90 19.49
N SER A 74 12.67 14.80 20.48
CA SER A 74 12.01 14.53 21.77
C SER A 74 10.51 14.39 21.50
N TRP A 75 10.01 13.16 21.47
CA TRP A 75 8.60 12.84 21.23
C TRP A 75 7.65 13.39 22.31
N LYS A 76 8.19 14.00 23.38
CA LYS A 76 7.40 14.61 24.46
C LYS A 76 6.64 15.89 24.07
N ASP A 77 6.88 16.46 22.89
CA ASP A 77 6.18 17.65 22.41
C ASP A 77 5.16 17.39 21.27
N LYS A 78 4.89 16.12 20.91
CA LYS A 78 3.91 15.80 19.84
C LYS A 78 2.44 15.86 20.29
N ASP A 79 2.17 15.85 21.59
CA ASP A 79 0.79 15.96 22.10
C ASP A 79 0.21 17.39 22.03
N LYS A 80 0.99 18.40 21.61
CA LYS A 80 0.52 19.80 21.54
C LYS A 80 0.31 20.36 20.14
N TRP A 81 0.65 19.62 19.08
CA TRP A 81 0.53 20.18 17.73
C TRP A 81 -0.91 20.17 17.20
N TRP A 82 -1.71 19.15 17.55
CA TRP A 82 -3.09 19.05 17.09
C TRP A 82 -4.08 19.92 17.87
N GLU A 83 -3.76 20.36 19.09
CA GLU A 83 -4.58 21.31 19.85
C GLU A 83 -4.47 22.76 19.35
N LYS A 84 -3.43 23.10 18.57
CA LYS A 84 -3.12 24.50 18.26
C LYS A 84 -3.77 25.04 16.98
N ASP A 85 -4.35 24.20 16.12
CA ASP A 85 -4.82 24.65 14.78
C ASP A 85 -6.35 24.63 14.58
N TRP A 86 -7.12 24.07 15.52
CA TRP A 86 -8.60 24.17 15.49
C TRP A 86 -9.15 25.29 16.38
N GLY A 87 -8.29 25.92 17.19
CA GLY A 87 -8.60 27.13 17.94
C GLY A 87 -8.43 28.37 17.09
N ARG A 88 -9.35 28.60 16.15
CA ARG A 88 -9.54 29.91 15.48
C ARG A 88 -9.92 30.95 16.55
N GLN A 89 -8.92 31.45 17.26
CA GLN A 89 -9.05 32.65 18.08
C GLN A 89 -9.43 33.79 17.15
N GLY A 90 -10.63 34.33 17.37
CA GLY A 90 -10.99 35.65 16.89
C GLY A 90 -10.02 36.65 17.48
N GLY A 91 -9.04 37.06 16.68
CA GLY A 91 -8.27 38.27 16.90
C GLY A 91 -8.89 39.35 16.03
N ASP A 92 -9.71 40.19 16.64
CA ASP A 92 -10.11 41.48 16.08
C ASP A 92 -8.87 42.40 16.07
N GLU A 93 -8.01 42.24 15.07
CA GLU A 93 -6.97 43.23 14.78
C GLU A 93 -7.51 44.23 13.76
N GLU A 94 -7.85 45.42 14.27
CA GLU A 94 -8.12 46.64 13.52
C GLU A 94 -6.88 47.07 12.71
N GLY A 95 -6.62 46.37 11.61
CA GLY A 95 -5.62 46.75 10.62
C GLY A 95 -6.18 47.79 9.65
N ASN A 96 -5.92 49.07 9.95
CA ASN A 96 -6.17 50.21 9.07
C ASN A 96 -5.21 50.16 7.86
N GLY A 97 -5.50 49.29 6.89
CA GLY A 97 -4.75 49.11 5.65
C GLY A 97 -5.55 49.60 4.45
N GLN A 98 -5.39 50.87 4.10
CA GLN A 98 -5.88 51.43 2.85
C GLN A 98 -5.07 50.90 1.66
N GLY A 99 -5.77 50.29 0.71
CA GLY A 99 -5.39 50.35 -0.71
C GLY A 99 -4.95 49.04 -1.35
N GLY A 100 -5.80 48.46 -2.21
CA GLY A 100 -5.36 47.37 -3.09
C GLY A 100 -6.41 46.53 -3.81
N LYS A 101 -7.37 47.17 -4.48
CA LYS A 101 -8.18 46.61 -5.59
C LYS A 101 -9.04 45.35 -5.29
N ARG A 102 -10.24 45.67 -4.80
CA ARG A 102 -11.54 44.98 -4.98
C ARG A 102 -11.60 44.00 -6.17
N TRP A 103 -11.76 42.72 -5.83
CA TRP A 103 -12.39 41.70 -6.67
C TRP A 103 -13.93 41.66 -6.47
N SER A 104 -14.56 42.81 -6.22
CA SER A 104 -15.95 42.86 -5.72
C SER A 104 -16.97 43.38 -6.73
N ASP A 105 -16.76 43.18 -8.04
CA ASP A 105 -17.74 43.57 -9.06
C ASP A 105 -18.09 42.43 -10.04
N ALA A 106 -17.91 41.16 -9.64
CA ALA A 106 -18.66 40.05 -10.23
C ALA A 106 -19.96 39.86 -9.43
N LYS A 107 -20.85 40.82 -9.65
CA LYS A 107 -22.19 40.89 -9.08
C LYS A 107 -23.13 39.92 -9.79
N GLU A 108 -23.90 39.21 -8.97
CA GLU A 108 -25.35 39.08 -9.13
C GLU A 108 -25.87 38.50 -10.45
N ASN A 109 -25.99 37.17 -10.51
CA ASN A 109 -27.27 36.50 -10.80
C ASN A 109 -27.10 34.99 -10.64
N ASP A 110 -27.20 34.50 -9.39
CA ASP A 110 -27.83 33.21 -9.08
C ASP A 110 -28.08 33.11 -7.57
N LYS A 111 -29.06 33.89 -7.12
CA LYS A 111 -29.72 33.72 -5.83
C LYS A 111 -30.65 32.50 -5.94
N GLY A 112 -30.24 31.38 -5.37
CA GLY A 112 -31.12 30.22 -5.25
C GLY A 112 -30.47 28.91 -4.82
N GLY A 113 -29.14 28.84 -4.77
CA GLY A 113 -28.44 27.68 -4.22
C GLY A 113 -28.51 27.66 -2.70
N SER A 114 -29.57 27.07 -2.15
CA SER A 114 -29.61 26.61 -0.76
C SER A 114 -28.27 25.94 -0.47
N LYS A 115 -27.42 26.56 0.36
CA LYS A 115 -26.25 25.90 0.93
C LYS A 115 -26.80 24.65 1.60
N GLY A 116 -26.69 23.52 0.90
CA GLY A 116 -27.11 22.21 1.37
C GLY A 116 -26.39 22.00 2.68
N ARG A 117 -27.09 22.30 3.77
CA ARG A 117 -26.77 21.75 5.08
C ARG A 117 -26.80 20.26 4.79
N TRP A 118 -25.63 19.64 4.72
CA TRP A 118 -25.50 18.20 4.74
C TRP A 118 -26.05 17.78 6.10
N GLU A 119 -27.38 17.70 6.14
CA GLU A 119 -28.14 17.02 7.15
C GLU A 119 -27.71 15.58 6.96
N TRP A 120 -26.68 15.21 7.70
CA TRP A 120 -26.27 13.83 7.87
C TRP A 120 -27.54 13.09 8.28
N GLN A 121 -28.15 12.40 7.32
CA GLN A 121 -29.25 11.50 7.61
C GLN A 121 -28.66 10.46 8.56
N GLU A 122 -29.06 10.53 9.84
CA GLU A 122 -28.60 9.61 10.88
C GLU A 122 -28.90 8.13 10.52
N ASP A 123 -29.74 7.90 9.51
CA ASP A 123 -30.23 6.59 9.07
C ASP A 123 -29.32 5.80 8.13
N ASP A 124 -28.21 6.35 7.61
CA ASP A 124 -27.27 5.57 6.79
C ASP A 124 -26.20 4.82 7.61
N SER A 125 -26.37 4.77 8.93
CA SER A 125 -25.52 3.92 9.78
C SER A 125 -25.88 2.45 9.56
N PRO A 126 -24.91 1.56 9.27
CA PRO A 126 -25.20 0.14 9.03
C PRO A 126 -25.91 -0.50 10.23
N GLU A 127 -26.80 -1.45 9.97
CA GLU A 127 -27.54 -2.15 11.02
C GLU A 127 -26.55 -2.87 11.97
N ARG A 128 -26.69 -2.65 13.28
CA ARG A 128 -25.82 -3.26 14.29
C ARG A 128 -26.06 -4.75 14.40
N TRP A 129 -24.99 -5.52 14.55
CA TRP A 129 -25.03 -6.94 14.88
C TRP A 129 -25.12 -7.15 16.40
N GLY A 130 -26.30 -6.89 16.98
CA GLY A 130 -26.48 -6.97 18.43
C GLY A 130 -25.77 -5.82 19.17
N GLU A 131 -24.77 -6.14 20.00
CA GLU A 131 -23.97 -5.14 20.72
C GLU A 131 -22.78 -4.62 19.90
N THR A 132 -22.34 -5.37 18.88
CA THR A 132 -21.25 -4.97 17.99
C THR A 132 -21.80 -4.45 16.66
N TRP A 133 -21.02 -3.63 15.94
CA TRP A 133 -21.42 -3.16 14.61
C TRP A 133 -21.28 -4.22 13.54
N GLU A 134 -20.40 -5.21 13.76
CA GLU A 134 -20.09 -6.24 12.77
C GLU A 134 -20.07 -7.63 13.41
N GLN A 135 -20.32 -8.64 12.57
CA GLN A 135 -20.32 -10.05 12.97
C GLN A 135 -18.89 -10.52 13.35
N PRO A 136 -18.70 -11.35 14.39
CA PRO A 136 -17.39 -11.86 14.76
C PRO A 136 -16.66 -12.61 13.64
N ARG A 137 -15.33 -12.57 13.65
CA ARG A 137 -14.48 -13.30 12.69
C ARG A 137 -14.68 -14.81 12.74
N GLU A 138 -14.92 -15.36 13.93
CA GLU A 138 -15.17 -16.78 14.14
C GLU A 138 -16.40 -17.27 13.37
N GLU A 139 -17.46 -16.45 13.28
CA GLU A 139 -18.69 -16.80 12.56
C GLU A 139 -18.57 -16.56 11.05
N THR A 140 -17.81 -15.53 10.64
CA THR A 140 -17.61 -15.20 9.22
C THR A 140 -16.55 -16.08 8.55
N GLY A 141 -15.70 -16.77 9.34
CA GLY A 141 -14.60 -17.59 8.83
C GLY A 141 -13.44 -16.76 8.27
N VAL A 142 -13.35 -15.47 8.60
CA VAL A 142 -12.26 -14.59 8.15
C VAL A 142 -11.03 -14.77 9.03
N GLN A 143 -9.93 -15.21 8.43
CA GLN A 143 -8.65 -15.44 9.09
C GLN A 143 -7.69 -14.27 8.88
N LEU A 144 -6.83 -13.99 9.85
CA LEU A 144 -5.76 -13.01 9.67
C LEU A 144 -4.64 -13.58 8.80
N ILE A 145 -3.88 -12.70 8.15
CA ILE A 145 -2.75 -13.12 7.29
C ILE A 145 -1.75 -14.00 8.05
N GLY A 146 -1.43 -13.69 9.30
CA GLY A 146 -0.53 -14.47 10.14
C GLY A 146 -1.08 -15.84 10.56
N GLU A 147 -2.40 -16.05 10.53
CA GLU A 147 -3.02 -17.36 10.78
C GLU A 147 -2.96 -18.27 9.54
N ILE A 148 -2.94 -17.67 8.34
CA ILE A 148 -2.86 -18.39 7.06
C ILE A 148 -1.39 -18.58 6.63
N ALA A 149 -0.50 -17.70 7.08
CA ALA A 149 0.91 -17.73 6.76
C ALA A 149 1.57 -19.02 7.31
N PRO A 150 2.62 -19.53 6.64
CA PRO A 150 3.40 -20.65 7.16
C PRO A 150 4.01 -20.29 8.52
N GLU A 151 4.19 -21.29 9.39
CA GLU A 151 4.75 -21.10 10.74
C GLU A 151 6.16 -20.47 10.75
N SER A 152 6.87 -20.51 9.63
CA SER A 152 8.17 -19.84 9.46
C SER A 152 8.07 -18.31 9.33
N ALA A 153 6.87 -17.76 9.08
CA ALA A 153 6.66 -16.33 8.95
C ALA A 153 6.23 -15.74 10.30
N GLU A 154 7.12 -14.99 10.92
CA GLU A 154 6.92 -14.38 12.22
C GLU A 154 6.14 -13.06 12.10
N TRP A 155 4.82 -13.15 11.89
CA TRP A 155 3.95 -11.97 11.89
C TRP A 155 3.71 -11.44 13.31
N GLU A 156 3.99 -10.16 13.53
CA GLU A 156 3.76 -9.44 14.78
C GLU A 156 2.54 -8.51 14.65
N TYR A 157 1.48 -8.76 15.43
CA TYR A 157 0.29 -7.90 15.45
C TYR A 157 0.44 -6.75 16.45
N ILE A 158 0.67 -5.53 15.94
CA ILE A 158 0.84 -4.32 16.74
C ILE A 158 -0.52 -3.75 17.17
N LEU A 159 -1.56 -3.96 16.35
CA LEU A 159 -2.94 -3.57 16.65
C LEU A 159 -3.86 -4.76 16.36
N MET A 160 -4.69 -5.11 17.35
CA MET A 160 -5.70 -6.15 17.24
C MET A 160 -7.00 -5.67 17.89
N ASP A 161 -7.83 -4.99 17.11
CA ASP A 161 -9.13 -4.47 17.55
C ASP A 161 -10.27 -5.16 16.78
N GLU A 162 -10.79 -6.22 17.38
CA GLU A 162 -11.90 -7.01 16.83
C GLU A 162 -13.21 -6.19 16.75
N SER A 163 -13.43 -5.24 17.66
CA SER A 163 -14.67 -4.44 17.68
C SER A 163 -14.77 -3.50 16.48
N ARG A 164 -13.64 -3.01 15.98
CA ARG A 164 -13.56 -2.10 14.82
C ARG A 164 -13.06 -2.81 13.55
N ARG A 165 -12.86 -4.13 13.60
CA ARG A 165 -12.15 -4.92 12.58
C ARG A 165 -10.85 -4.26 12.11
N CYS A 166 -10.11 -3.67 13.04
CA CYS A 166 -8.90 -2.94 12.76
C CYS A 166 -7.70 -3.74 13.23
N PHE A 167 -6.91 -4.22 12.28
CA PHE A 167 -5.73 -5.05 12.52
C PHE A 167 -4.53 -4.42 11.83
N ALA A 168 -3.41 -4.34 12.54
CA ALA A 168 -2.13 -3.94 11.96
C ALA A 168 -1.08 -4.98 12.33
N ALA A 169 -0.43 -5.52 11.31
CA ALA A 169 0.61 -6.52 11.46
C ALA A 169 1.90 -6.06 10.80
N PHE A 170 3.02 -6.44 11.41
CA PHE A 170 4.36 -6.23 10.93
C PHE A 170 4.98 -7.60 10.65
N LEU A 171 5.56 -7.77 9.47
CA LEU A 171 6.39 -8.92 9.15
C LEU A 171 7.83 -8.42 9.05
N PRO A 172 8.74 -8.85 9.94
CA PRO A 172 10.15 -8.58 9.79
C PRO A 172 10.63 -9.01 8.40
N CYS A 173 11.57 -8.25 7.81
CA CYS A 173 12.03 -8.51 6.45
C CYS A 173 12.49 -9.98 6.32
N PRO A 174 11.80 -10.82 5.51
CA PRO A 174 12.15 -12.23 5.40
C PRO A 174 13.35 -12.47 4.46
N PHE A 175 13.89 -11.39 3.87
CA PHE A 175 14.95 -11.43 2.89
C PHE A 175 16.29 -11.10 3.53
N ASP A 176 17.33 -11.81 3.10
CA ASP A 176 18.69 -11.43 3.43
C ASP A 176 19.12 -10.16 2.66
N GLU A 177 20.24 -9.57 3.08
CA GLU A 177 20.77 -8.33 2.48
C GLU A 177 21.10 -8.51 0.99
N ALA A 178 21.61 -9.69 0.59
CA ALA A 178 22.00 -9.97 -0.79
C ALA A 178 20.77 -10.08 -1.71
N GLN A 179 19.70 -10.71 -1.25
CA GLN A 179 18.40 -10.78 -1.91
C GLN A 179 17.80 -9.38 -2.05
N CYS A 180 17.84 -8.58 -0.97
CA CYS A 180 17.37 -7.19 -1.02
C CYS A 180 18.13 -6.37 -2.08
N ALA A 181 19.47 -6.47 -2.10
CA ALA A 181 20.30 -5.79 -3.08
C ALA A 181 20.00 -6.25 -4.51
N SER A 182 19.84 -7.56 -4.72
CA SER A 182 19.50 -8.14 -6.02
C SER A 182 18.12 -7.69 -6.49
N PHE A 183 17.09 -7.76 -5.64
CA PHE A 183 15.75 -7.28 -5.98
C PHE A 183 15.75 -5.79 -6.28
N PHE A 184 16.48 -4.99 -5.51
CA PHE A 184 16.64 -3.57 -5.79
C PHE A 184 17.24 -3.31 -7.16
N GLN A 185 18.34 -3.98 -7.52
CA GLN A 185 18.96 -3.85 -8.85
C GLN A 185 17.99 -4.29 -9.96
N ARG A 186 17.30 -5.42 -9.79
CA ARG A 186 16.32 -5.91 -10.78
C ARG A 186 15.15 -4.97 -10.96
N VAL A 187 14.65 -4.37 -9.88
CA VAL A 187 13.56 -3.39 -9.93
C VAL A 187 14.04 -2.08 -10.57
N LYS A 188 15.25 -1.64 -10.24
CA LYS A 188 15.87 -0.43 -10.81
C LYS A 188 16.14 -0.56 -12.32
N GLU A 189 16.70 -1.68 -12.75
CA GLU A 189 17.20 -1.89 -14.12
C GLU A 189 16.18 -2.61 -15.01
N GLY A 190 15.39 -3.51 -14.44
CA GLY A 190 14.43 -4.36 -15.16
C GLY A 190 13.01 -3.79 -15.24
N THR A 191 12.72 -2.66 -14.59
CA THR A 191 11.40 -2.01 -14.68
C THR A 191 11.50 -0.76 -15.54
N ASP A 192 10.68 -0.67 -16.59
CA ASP A 192 10.52 0.55 -17.38
C ASP A 192 9.68 1.57 -16.58
N TRP A 193 10.36 2.39 -15.79
CA TRP A 193 9.76 3.40 -14.93
C TRP A 193 9.17 4.55 -15.76
N LYS A 194 7.90 4.41 -16.14
CA LYS A 194 7.16 5.48 -16.82
C LYS A 194 6.69 6.54 -15.84
N GLN A 195 7.08 7.79 -16.08
CA GLN A 195 6.56 8.92 -15.32
C GLN A 195 5.09 9.15 -15.69
N PRO A 196 4.17 9.25 -14.70
CA PRO A 196 2.77 9.52 -15.00
C PRO A 196 2.63 10.85 -15.73
N GLN A 197 1.81 10.83 -16.78
CA GLN A 197 1.45 12.02 -17.54
C GLN A 197 0.16 12.62 -16.96
N THR A 198 0.10 13.94 -16.91
CA THR A 198 -1.13 14.67 -16.62
C THR A 198 -2.12 14.54 -17.79
N ILE A 199 -3.39 14.82 -17.54
CA ILE A 199 -4.45 14.86 -18.57
C ILE A 199 -4.07 15.79 -19.73
N PHE A 200 -3.23 16.80 -19.48
CA PHE A 200 -2.75 17.77 -20.46
C PHE A 200 -1.43 17.35 -21.15
N GLY A 201 -0.98 16.11 -20.97
CA GLY A 201 0.23 15.56 -21.60
C GLY A 201 1.56 16.04 -21.00
N GLY A 202 1.53 16.83 -19.92
CA GLY A 202 2.74 17.23 -19.18
C GLY A 202 3.16 16.18 -18.17
N THR A 203 4.46 16.03 -17.90
CA THR A 203 4.99 15.13 -16.87
C THR A 203 4.75 15.69 -15.46
N VAL A 204 4.29 14.86 -14.51
CA VAL A 204 4.05 15.29 -13.12
C VAL A 204 5.38 15.57 -12.41
N PRO A 205 5.60 16.74 -11.80
CA PRO A 205 6.86 17.05 -11.10
C PRO A 205 7.15 16.03 -9.99
N ARG A 206 8.38 15.50 -9.92
CA ARG A 206 8.79 14.50 -8.90
C ARG A 206 8.82 15.03 -7.46
N LYS A 207 8.58 16.32 -7.23
CA LYS A 207 8.69 16.97 -5.91
C LYS A 207 7.37 17.10 -5.15
N THR A 208 6.27 16.65 -5.73
CA THR A 208 4.92 16.80 -5.13
C THR A 208 4.33 15.50 -4.60
N ALA A 209 5.16 14.48 -4.34
CA ALA A 209 4.77 13.21 -3.73
C ALA A 209 5.40 13.07 -2.34
#